data_AF-A0A6N6SD11-F1
#
_entry.id   AF-A0A6N6SD11-F1
#
_cell.length_a   1.000
_cell.length_b   1.000
_cell.length_c   1.000
_cell.angle_alpha   90.00
_cell.angle_beta   90.00
_cell.angle_gamma   90.00
#
_symmetry.space_group_name_H-M   'P 1'
#
loop_
_entity.id
_entity.type
_entity.pdbx_description
1 polymer ?
#
loop_
_entity_poly.entity_id
_entity_poly.type
_entity_poly.pdbx_seq_one_letter_code
_entity_poly.pdbx_strand_id
1 'polypeptide(L)'
;MADAFFQPVSGMDLPRFAGIATFMRLPHVAPGHPREADVQIGLVGLPWDGGVSNRPGPRHAPRQLRDYSSMIRAQHPVTGLRPFAAANCADLGDVGPNPVDGGDTLARFERYFAGLRAKGIRPLS
;
A
#
# COMPACT_ATOMS: atom_id res chain seq x y z
N MET A 1 -4.53 -13.03 -18.54
CA MET A 1 -4.81 -13.83 -17.32
C MET A 1 -4.27 -13.04 -16.14
N ALA A 2 -4.92 -13.09 -14.97
CA ALA A 2 -4.44 -12.36 -13.80
C ALA A 2 -3.06 -12.91 -13.39
N ASP A 3 -2.12 -12.02 -13.10
CA ASP A 3 -0.79 -12.41 -12.63
C ASP A 3 -0.90 -12.93 -11.19
N ALA A 4 -0.43 -14.17 -10.98
CA ALA A 4 -0.49 -14.84 -9.69
C ALA A 4 0.34 -14.14 -8.61
N PHE A 5 1.42 -13.45 -8.98
CA PHE A 5 2.26 -12.72 -8.02
C PHE A 5 1.50 -11.59 -7.32
N PHE A 6 0.63 -10.89 -8.05
CA PHE A 6 -0.13 -9.74 -7.55
C PHE A 6 -1.48 -10.12 -6.91
N GLN A 7 -1.67 -11.41 -6.57
CA GLN A 7 -2.84 -11.85 -5.83
C GLN A 7 -2.58 -11.82 -4.32
N PRO A 8 -3.59 -11.47 -3.50
CA PRO A 8 -3.47 -11.58 -2.06
C PRO A 8 -3.43 -13.05 -1.62
N VAL A 9 -2.72 -13.33 -0.53
CA VAL A 9 -2.66 -14.69 0.04
C VAL A 9 -4.07 -15.15 0.43
N SER A 10 -4.48 -16.32 -0.07
CA SER A 10 -5.79 -16.91 0.24
C SER A 10 -5.93 -17.19 1.74
N GLY A 11 -7.12 -16.94 2.28
CA GLY A 11 -7.45 -17.33 3.66
C GLY A 11 -7.54 -18.85 3.85
N MET A 12 -7.65 -19.61 2.76
CA MET A 12 -7.65 -21.08 2.77
C MET A 12 -6.24 -21.67 2.85
N ASP A 13 -5.24 -20.93 2.35
CA ASP A 13 -3.83 -21.39 2.34
C ASP A 13 -3.12 -20.93 3.62
N LEU A 14 -3.37 -19.70 4.06
CA LEU A 14 -2.82 -19.12 5.28
C LEU A 14 -3.91 -18.36 6.04
N PRO A 15 -4.22 -18.69 7.30
CA PRO A 15 -5.25 -18.00 8.06
C PRO A 15 -4.95 -16.51 8.19
N ARG A 16 -6.00 -15.69 8.28
CA ARG A 16 -5.89 -14.22 8.17
C ARG A 16 -5.11 -13.55 9.29
N PHE A 17 -5.04 -14.18 10.46
CA PHE A 17 -4.23 -13.73 11.59
C PHE A 17 -2.73 -14.03 11.45
N ALA A 18 -2.30 -14.67 10.35
CA ALA A 18 -0.92 -15.07 10.10
C ALA A 18 -0.35 -14.46 8.81
N GLY A 19 0.98 -14.40 8.76
CA GLY A 19 1.75 -13.80 7.68
C GLY A 19 2.22 -12.38 7.99
N ILE A 20 3.01 -11.81 7.09
CA ILE A 20 3.44 -10.41 7.19
C ILE A 20 2.24 -9.51 6.85
N ALA A 21 1.94 -8.54 7.70
CA ALA A 21 0.82 -7.61 7.53
C ALA A 21 1.16 -6.51 6.51
N THR A 22 0.99 -6.82 5.22
CA THR A 22 0.94 -5.86 4.11
C THR A 22 -0.51 -5.46 3.82
N PHE A 23 -0.72 -4.36 3.08
CA PHE A 23 -2.06 -3.94 2.66
C PHE A 23 -2.76 -5.05 1.88
N MET A 24 -3.95 -5.44 2.34
CA MET A 24 -4.81 -6.46 1.75
C MET A 24 -4.13 -7.83 1.59
N ARG A 25 -3.03 -8.09 2.30
CA ARG A 25 -2.16 -9.27 2.13
C ARG A 25 -1.54 -9.39 0.73
N LEU A 26 -1.33 -8.26 0.05
CA LEU A 26 -0.67 -8.17 -1.26
C LEU A 26 0.85 -8.40 -1.13
N PRO A 27 1.56 -8.75 -2.21
CA PRO A 27 3.02 -8.75 -2.21
C PRO A 27 3.57 -7.37 -1.84
N HIS A 28 4.63 -7.36 -1.03
CA HIS A 28 5.43 -6.16 -0.82
C HIS A 28 6.40 -5.98 -1.99
N VAL A 29 6.33 -4.84 -2.66
CA VAL A 29 7.21 -4.49 -3.80
C VAL A 29 7.95 -3.20 -3.44
N ALA A 30 9.13 -3.36 -2.84
CA ALA A 30 10.00 -2.25 -2.50
C ALA A 30 10.64 -1.59 -3.74
N PRO A 31 11.14 -0.35 -3.65
CA PRO A 31 11.90 0.27 -4.73
C PRO A 31 13.06 -0.62 -5.22
N GLY A 32 13.18 -0.80 -6.54
CA GLY A 32 14.21 -1.67 -7.13
C GLY A 32 13.88 -3.16 -7.14
N HIS A 33 12.71 -3.57 -6.64
CA HIS A 33 12.25 -4.94 -6.75
C HIS A 33 12.08 -5.35 -8.23
N PRO A 34 12.44 -6.59 -8.65
CA PRO A 34 12.39 -7.01 -10.05
C PRO A 34 11.00 -6.88 -10.72
N ARG A 35 9.94 -6.93 -9.91
CA ARG A 35 8.54 -6.80 -10.34
C ARG A 35 7.99 -5.37 -10.24
N GLU A 36 8.81 -4.37 -9.90
CA GLU A 36 8.36 -2.99 -9.72
C GLU A 36 7.73 -2.40 -11.00
N ALA A 37 8.31 -2.70 -12.16
CA ALA A 37 7.81 -2.23 -13.46
C ALA A 37 6.45 -2.82 -13.85
N ASP A 38 6.03 -3.92 -13.22
CA ASP A 38 4.75 -4.59 -13.52
C ASP A 38 3.60 -4.04 -12.67
N VAL A 39 3.89 -3.22 -11.67
CA VAL A 39 2.87 -2.65 -10.78
C VAL A 39 2.04 -1.62 -11.54
N GLN A 40 0.71 -1.73 -11.46
CA GLN A 40 -0.23 -0.78 -12.08
C GLN A 40 -0.92 0.11 -11.04
N ILE A 41 -1.13 -0.42 -9.83
CA ILE A 41 -1.69 0.31 -8.68
C ILE A 41 -0.81 0.04 -7.45
N GLY A 42 -0.24 1.09 -6.89
CA GLY A 42 0.63 1.01 -5.71
C GLY A 42 -0.10 1.48 -4.45
N LEU A 43 -0.24 0.61 -3.45
CA LEU A 43 -0.74 1.00 -2.14
C LEU A 43 0.43 1.54 -1.31
N VAL A 44 0.34 2.76 -0.82
CA VAL A 44 1.44 3.50 -0.20
C VAL A 44 1.00 4.04 1.15
N GLY A 45 1.76 3.77 2.21
CA GLY A 45 1.51 4.41 3.51
C GLY A 45 2.26 5.73 3.66
N LEU A 46 1.60 6.73 4.23
CA LEU A 46 2.19 8.02 4.61
C LEU A 46 2.07 8.21 6.14
N PRO A 47 2.97 7.65 6.95
CA PRO A 47 2.86 7.65 8.42
C PRO A 47 3.27 9.00 9.03
N TRP A 48 2.55 10.08 8.70
CA TRP A 48 2.87 11.44 9.14
C TRP A 48 1.62 12.20 9.60
N ASP A 49 1.76 12.97 10.67
CA ASP A 49 0.72 13.83 11.24
C ASP A 49 1.29 15.18 11.71
N GLY A 50 2.44 15.61 11.16
CA GLY A 50 3.10 16.85 11.56
C GLY A 50 2.30 18.13 11.28
N GLY A 51 1.26 18.06 10.44
CA GLY A 51 0.31 19.15 10.21
C GLY A 51 -0.87 19.20 11.18
N VAL A 52 -0.97 18.28 12.15
CA VAL A 52 -2.10 18.23 13.09
C VAL A 52 -1.91 19.25 14.22
N SER A 53 -2.94 20.08 14.46
CA SER A 53 -2.89 21.17 15.45
C SER A 53 -3.35 20.81 16.86
N ASN A 54 -4.05 19.68 17.06
CA ASN A 54 -4.66 19.34 18.36
C ASN A 54 -4.34 17.90 18.81
N ARG A 55 -4.95 16.89 18.16
CA ARG A 55 -4.84 15.48 18.60
C ARG A 55 -4.01 14.64 17.61
N PRO A 56 -2.70 14.43 17.87
CA PRO A 56 -1.86 13.59 17.01
C PRO A 56 -2.22 12.10 17.16
N GLY A 57 -1.64 11.25 16.29
CA GLY A 57 -1.97 9.82 16.24
C GLY A 57 -2.08 9.24 14.83
N PRO A 58 -2.56 9.97 13.80
CA PRO A 58 -2.68 9.42 12.45
C PRO A 58 -1.38 8.87 11.85
N ARG A 59 -0.20 9.28 12.35
CA ARG A 59 1.09 8.68 11.97
C ARG A 59 1.15 7.15 12.13
N HIS A 60 0.32 6.57 13.01
CA HIS A 60 0.24 5.13 13.23
C HIS A 60 -0.79 4.41 12.35
N ALA A 61 -1.63 5.16 11.62
CA ALA A 61 -2.74 4.60 10.85
C ALA A 61 -2.29 3.63 9.74
N PRO A 62 -1.24 3.88 8.94
CA PRO A 62 -0.84 2.94 7.89
C PRO A 62 -0.52 1.55 8.42
N ARG A 63 0.07 1.44 9.62
CA ARG A 63 0.34 0.14 10.25
C ARG A 63 -0.94 -0.57 10.65
N GLN A 64 -1.84 0.14 11.33
CA GLN A 64 -3.12 -0.44 11.79
C GLN A 64 -4.03 -0.81 10.62
N LEU A 65 -4.04 0.01 9.57
CA LEU A 65 -4.84 -0.25 8.38
C LEU A 65 -4.35 -1.49 7.63
N ARG A 66 -3.03 -1.73 7.55
CA ARG A 66 -2.49 -2.99 7.02
C ARG A 66 -2.97 -4.20 7.83
N ASP A 67 -2.89 -4.13 9.15
CA ASP A 67 -3.36 -5.20 10.04
C ASP A 67 -4.86 -5.50 9.83
N TYR A 68 -5.73 -4.48 9.91
CA TYR A 68 -7.17 -4.65 9.71
C TYR A 68 -7.55 -5.06 8.28
N SER A 69 -6.77 -4.68 7.28
CA SER A 69 -7.02 -5.05 5.88
C SER A 69 -6.93 -6.55 5.62
N SER A 70 -6.31 -7.32 6.52
CA SER A 70 -6.24 -8.78 6.47
C SER A 70 -7.63 -9.45 6.43
N MET A 71 -8.69 -8.76 6.87
CA MET A 71 -10.06 -9.27 6.86
C MET A 71 -10.81 -9.06 5.53
N ILE A 72 -10.30 -8.21 4.64
CA ILE A 72 -10.93 -7.93 3.34
C ILE A 72 -10.75 -9.11 2.38
N ARG A 73 -11.78 -9.39 1.57
CA ARG A 73 -11.79 -10.48 0.58
C ARG A 73 -11.52 -9.95 -0.83
N ALA A 74 -11.09 -10.84 -1.73
CA ALA A 74 -10.63 -10.48 -3.07
C ALA A 74 -11.73 -10.04 -4.06
N GLN A 75 -13.01 -10.17 -3.70
CA GLN A 75 -14.14 -9.81 -4.56
C GLN A 75 -15.05 -8.83 -3.84
N HIS A 76 -15.41 -7.75 -4.53
CA HIS A 76 -16.43 -6.82 -4.09
C HIS A 76 -17.81 -7.52 -4.08
N PRO A 77 -18.53 -7.56 -2.95
CA PRO A 77 -19.73 -8.39 -2.82
C PRO A 77 -20.93 -7.95 -3.65
N VAL A 78 -21.03 -6.65 -3.99
CA VAL A 78 -22.15 -6.12 -4.79
C VAL A 78 -21.85 -6.17 -6.30
N THR A 79 -20.76 -5.56 -6.74
CA THR A 79 -20.41 -5.47 -8.17
C THR A 79 -19.76 -6.73 -8.74
N GLY A 80 -19.33 -7.67 -7.90
CA GLY A 80 -18.56 -8.84 -8.32
C GLY A 80 -17.14 -8.53 -8.81
N LEU A 81 -16.71 -7.27 -8.79
CA LEU A 81 -15.38 -6.86 -9.25
C LEU A 81 -14.29 -7.49 -8.38
N ARG A 82 -13.26 -8.02 -9.04
CA ARG A 82 -12.05 -8.54 -8.40
C ARG A 82 -10.88 -7.62 -8.75
N PRO A 83 -10.56 -6.60 -7.92
CA PRO A 83 -9.61 -5.55 -8.29
C PRO A 83 -8.22 -6.11 -8.63
N PHE A 84 -7.74 -7.08 -7.86
CA PHE A 84 -6.42 -7.69 -8.05
C PHE A 84 -6.34 -8.62 -9.27
N ALA A 85 -7.48 -9.01 -9.84
CA ALA A 85 -7.53 -9.70 -11.13
C ALA A 85 -7.62 -8.73 -12.32
N ALA A 86 -8.08 -7.50 -12.07
CA ALA A 86 -8.23 -6.45 -13.07
C ALA A 86 -6.98 -5.57 -13.24
N ALA A 87 -6.17 -5.44 -12.19
CA ALA A 87 -4.92 -4.71 -12.22
C ALA A 87 -3.88 -5.34 -11.27
N ASN A 88 -2.60 -5.22 -11.64
CA ASN A 88 -1.47 -5.61 -10.79
C ASN A 88 -1.33 -4.60 -9.65
N CYS A 89 -1.76 -5.00 -8.45
CA CYS A 89 -1.69 -4.18 -7.24
C CYS A 89 -0.62 -4.71 -6.28
N ALA A 90 0.12 -3.81 -5.64
CA ALA A 90 1.13 -4.18 -4.65
C ALA A 90 1.18 -3.19 -3.49
N ASP A 91 1.63 -3.65 -2.32
CA ASP A 91 2.01 -2.77 -1.20
C ASP A 91 3.43 -2.27 -1.42
N LEU A 92 3.57 -0.95 -1.64
CA LEU A 92 4.85 -0.31 -1.90
C LEU A 92 5.57 0.15 -0.63
N GLY A 93 5.03 -0.19 0.55
CA GLY A 93 5.55 0.19 1.84
C GLY A 93 5.17 1.62 2.22
N ASP A 94 6.01 2.25 3.02
CA ASP A 94 5.79 3.60 3.52
C ASP A 94 6.81 4.56 2.92
N VAL A 95 6.40 5.81 2.70
CA VAL A 95 7.36 6.90 2.48
C VAL A 95 7.81 7.40 3.84
N GLY A 96 9.09 7.21 4.17
CA GLY A 96 9.65 7.61 5.46
C GLY A 96 9.61 9.13 5.67
N PRO A 97 8.81 9.64 6.62
CA PRO A 97 8.75 11.07 6.90
C PRO A 97 9.98 11.52 7.68
N ASN A 98 10.17 12.84 7.75
CA ASN A 98 11.02 13.47 8.73
C ASN A 98 10.14 13.97 9.89
N PRO A 99 10.21 13.35 11.09
CA PRO A 99 9.28 13.67 12.17
C PRO A 99 9.49 15.07 12.77
N VAL A 100 10.62 15.72 12.51
CA VAL A 100 10.96 17.05 13.06
C VAL A 100 10.89 18.18 12.03
N ASP A 101 10.91 17.84 10.74
CA ASP A 101 10.84 18.81 9.64
C ASP A 101 9.70 18.46 8.67
N GLY A 102 8.65 19.28 8.73
CA GLY A 102 7.50 19.15 7.84
C GLY A 102 7.84 19.47 6.38
N GLY A 103 8.71 20.45 6.12
CA GLY A 103 9.12 20.81 4.77
C GLY A 103 9.88 19.68 4.09
N ASP A 104 10.84 19.06 4.79
CA ASP A 104 11.54 17.88 4.29
C ASP A 104 10.60 16.70 4.07
N THR A 105 9.63 16.46 4.97
CA THR A 105 8.62 15.41 4.78
C THR A 105 7.81 15.61 3.50
N LEU A 106 7.30 16.82 3.28
CA LEU A 106 6.53 17.14 2.08
C LEU A 106 7.38 16.94 0.81
N ALA A 107 8.65 17.37 0.83
CA ALA A 107 9.56 17.20 -0.29
C ALA A 107 9.87 15.72 -0.57
N ARG A 108 9.98 14.86 0.47
CA ARG A 108 10.14 13.41 0.31
C ARG A 108 8.91 12.78 -0.32
N PHE A 109 7.71 13.15 0.13
CA PHE A 109 6.46 12.66 -0.43
C PHE A 109 6.35 13.06 -1.89
N GLU A 110 6.53 14.33 -2.22
CA GLU A 110 6.49 14.83 -3.60
C GLU A 110 7.43 14.04 -4.53
N ARG A 111 8.70 13.88 -4.13
CA ARG A 111 9.68 13.11 -4.93
C ARG A 111 9.25 11.66 -5.15
N TYR A 112 8.73 11.01 -4.11
CA TYR A 112 8.27 9.62 -4.21
C TYR A 112 7.09 9.49 -5.19
N PHE A 113 6.05 10.31 -5.06
CA PHE A 113 4.88 10.26 -5.94
C PHE A 113 5.21 10.69 -7.37
N ALA A 114 6.12 11.65 -7.57
CA ALA A 114 6.64 11.98 -8.89
C ALA A 114 7.32 10.77 -9.55
N GLY A 115 8.09 10.00 -8.78
CA GLY A 115 8.70 8.75 -9.22
C GLY A 115 7.67 7.69 -9.63
N LEU A 116 6.62 7.48 -8.82
CA LEU A 116 5.53 6.56 -9.16
C LEU A 116 4.82 6.97 -10.47
N ARG A 117 4.50 8.26 -10.61
CA ARG A 117 3.88 8.80 -11.82
C ARG A 117 4.76 8.60 -13.05
N ALA A 118 6.07 8.83 -12.94
CA ALA A 118 7.01 8.63 -14.03
C ALA A 118 7.09 7.14 -14.47
N LYS A 119 6.86 6.21 -13.55
CA LYS A 119 6.77 4.77 -13.82
C LYS A 119 5.39 4.32 -14.33
N GLY A 120 4.41 5.23 -14.43
CA GLY A 120 3.03 4.88 -14.81
C GLY A 120 2.24 4.16 -13.73
N ILE A 121 2.74 4.14 -12.48
CA ILE A 121 2.07 3.51 -11.34
C ILE A 121 1.02 4.48 -10.79
N ARG A 122 -0.23 4.02 -10.65
CA ARG A 122 -1.30 4.79 -10.01
C ARG A 122 -1.23 4.62 -8.48
N PRO A 123 -0.96 5.66 -7.71
CA PRO A 123 -0.86 5.52 -6.27
C PRO A 123 -2.25 5.51 -5.61
N LEU A 124 -2.38 4.71 -4.54
CA LEU A 124 -3.46 4.75 -3.56
C LEU A 124 -2.82 4.92 -2.18
N SER A 125 -3.06 6.06 -1.53
CA SER A 125 -2.44 6.45 -0.26
C SER A 125 -3.44 6.94 0.77
#